data_AF-F6RMH7-F1
#
_entry.id   AF-F6RMH7-F1
#
_cell.length_a   1.000
_cell.length_b   1.000
_cell.length_c   1.000
_cell.angle_alpha   90.00
_cell.angle_beta   90.00
_cell.angle_gamma   90.00
#
_symmetry.space_group_name_H-M   'P 1'
#
loop_
_entity.id
_entity.type
_entity.pdbx_description
1 polymer ?
#
loop_
_entity_poly.entity_id
_entity_poly.type
_entity_poly.pdbx_seq_one_letter_code
_entity_poly.pdbx_strand_id
1 'polypeptide(L)'
;MGGCMAMHLAYRNHQDVAGVFALSSFLNKTSAVYQALQKSDGVLPELFQCHGTADELVLHCWGEETNTMLKSLGVSTQFHSFPGLCHELSKAELEKLKSWVLTKLPGEMERQNE
;
A
#
# COMPACT_ATOMS: atom_id res chain seq x y z
N MET A 1 9.89 -3.36 6.86
CA MET A 1 10.94 -2.97 5.87
C MET A 1 10.49 -3.17 4.41
N GLY A 2 9.98 -4.33 4.01
CA GLY A 2 9.57 -4.60 2.62
C GLY A 2 8.52 -3.63 2.05
N GLY A 3 7.51 -3.23 2.83
CA GLY A 3 6.48 -2.28 2.37
C GLY A 3 7.03 -0.88 2.09
N CYS A 4 7.98 -0.40 2.89
CA CYS A 4 8.73 0.84 2.61
C CYS A 4 9.48 0.74 1.27
N MET A 5 10.20 -0.36 1.05
CA MET A 5 10.90 -0.59 -0.20
C MET A 5 9.96 -0.66 -1.41
N ALA A 6 8.80 -1.31 -1.28
CA ALA A 6 7.79 -1.38 -2.33
C ALA A 6 7.24 0.01 -2.71
N MET A 7 6.92 0.86 -1.72
CA MET A 7 6.50 2.24 -1.96
C MET A 7 7.59 3.07 -2.65
N HIS A 8 8.86 2.88 -2.26
CA HIS A 8 9.99 3.55 -2.92
C HIS A 8 10.18 3.09 -4.37
N LEU A 9 9.97 1.82 -4.67
CA LEU A 9 10.12 1.29 -6.02
C LEU A 9 9.02 1.84 -6.94
N ALA A 10 7.76 1.68 -6.54
CA ALA A 10 6.61 2.03 -7.37
C ALA A 10 6.47 3.54 -7.57
N TYR A 11 6.40 4.32 -6.49
CA TYR A 11 6.08 5.75 -6.61
C TYR A 11 7.21 6.62 -7.14
N ARG A 12 8.42 6.07 -7.28
CA ARG A 12 9.57 6.82 -7.81
C ARG A 12 10.03 6.33 -9.18
N ASN A 13 9.94 5.03 -9.46
CA ASN A 13 10.58 4.44 -10.64
C ASN A 13 9.61 3.61 -11.51
N HIS A 14 8.55 3.05 -10.95
CA HIS A 14 7.63 2.13 -11.66
C HIS A 14 6.17 2.46 -11.33
N GLN A 15 5.71 3.62 -11.79
CA GLN A 15 4.32 4.07 -11.58
C GLN A 15 3.31 3.34 -12.50
N ASP A 16 3.79 2.44 -13.34
CA ASP A 16 3.04 1.60 -14.29
C ASP A 16 2.64 0.23 -13.71
N VAL A 17 3.03 -0.10 -12.48
CA VAL A 17 2.59 -1.33 -11.81
C VAL A 17 1.11 -1.29 -11.43
N ALA A 18 0.46 -2.45 -11.40
CA ALA A 18 -0.99 -2.56 -11.14
C ALA A 18 -1.42 -2.08 -9.73
N GLY A 19 -0.50 -2.10 -8.76
CA GLY A 19 -0.76 -1.66 -7.39
C GLY A 19 0.43 -1.93 -6.47
N VAL A 20 0.37 -1.35 -5.27
CA VAL A 20 1.37 -1.53 -4.21
C VAL A 20 0.65 -1.99 -2.95
N PHE A 21 1.24 -2.92 -2.20
CA PHE A 21 0.77 -3.20 -0.84
C PHE A 21 1.89 -3.01 0.19
N ALA A 22 1.50 -2.61 1.40
CA ALA A 22 2.41 -2.38 2.51
C ALA A 22 1.78 -2.87 3.83
N LEU A 23 2.40 -3.85 4.48
CA LEU A 23 1.96 -4.41 5.76
C LEU A 23 2.90 -3.92 6.86
N SER A 24 2.35 -3.39 7.95
CA SER A 24 3.07 -2.85 9.11
C SER A 24 4.30 -2.02 8.72
N SER A 25 4.06 -1.01 7.88
CA SER A 25 5.11 -0.24 7.20
C SER A 25 4.78 1.25 7.18
N PHE A 26 5.83 2.06 7.05
CA PHE A 26 5.74 3.52 7.05
C PHE A 26 6.80 4.14 6.11
N LEU A 27 6.64 5.42 5.81
CA LEU A 27 7.65 6.27 5.19
C LEU A 27 8.08 7.37 6.17
N ASN A 28 9.35 7.75 6.13
CA ASN A 28 9.84 8.88 6.92
C ASN A 28 9.27 10.21 6.41
N LYS A 29 9.10 11.19 7.30
CA LYS A 29 8.46 12.50 7.03
C LYS A 29 8.95 13.22 5.78
N THR A 30 10.25 13.13 5.48
CA THR A 30 10.88 13.80 4.33
C THR A 30 11.22 12.82 3.21
N SER A 31 10.50 11.69 3.11
CA SER A 31 10.77 10.66 2.12
C SER A 31 10.81 11.22 0.70
N ALA A 32 11.77 10.73 -0.09
CA ALA A 32 11.87 11.02 -1.51
C ALA A 32 10.63 10.56 -2.30
N VAL A 33 9.82 9.65 -1.76
CA VAL A 33 8.52 9.26 -2.33
C VAL A 33 7.59 10.47 -2.42
N TYR A 34 7.46 11.25 -1.36
CA TYR A 34 6.58 12.42 -1.33
C TYR A 34 7.02 13.48 -2.36
N GLN A 35 8.33 13.70 -2.47
CA GLN A 35 8.90 14.65 -3.43
C GLN A 35 8.71 14.20 -4.88
N ALA A 36 8.75 12.89 -5.15
CA ALA A 36 8.50 12.35 -6.48
C ALA A 36 7.02 12.48 -6.88
N LEU A 37 6.10 12.22 -5.94
CA LEU A 37 4.67 12.34 -6.17
C LEU A 37 4.22 13.79 -6.44
N GLN A 38 4.84 14.77 -5.79
CA GLN A 38 4.58 16.21 -6.08
C GLN A 38 4.88 16.61 -7.53
N LYS A 39 5.67 15.81 -8.26
CA LYS A 39 6.07 16.07 -9.65
C LYS A 39 5.46 15.05 -10.63
N SER A 40 4.58 14.17 -10.16
CA SER A 40 3.95 13.17 -11.01
C SER A 40 2.60 13.69 -11.53
N ASP A 41 2.40 13.59 -12.84
CA ASP A 41 1.19 14.03 -13.53
C ASP A 41 0.39 12.85 -14.14
N GLY A 42 0.62 11.63 -13.65
CA GLY A 42 0.04 10.40 -14.18
C GLY A 42 -0.94 9.68 -13.24
N VAL A 43 -1.55 8.61 -13.75
CA VAL A 43 -2.30 7.66 -12.91
C VAL A 43 -1.30 6.90 -12.05
N LEU A 44 -1.51 6.95 -10.73
CA LEU A 44 -0.61 6.33 -9.75
C LEU A 44 -1.13 4.94 -9.35
N PRO A 45 -0.23 3.98 -9.05
CA PRO A 45 -0.62 2.67 -8.52
C PRO A 45 -1.36 2.81 -7.19
N GLU A 46 -2.51 2.15 -7.07
CA GLU A 46 -3.27 2.13 -5.81
C GLU A 46 -2.46 1.48 -4.68
N LEU A 47 -2.54 2.05 -3.48
CA LEU A 47 -1.96 1.50 -2.26
C LEU A 47 -2.98 0.70 -1.46
N PHE A 48 -2.65 -0.55 -1.15
CA PHE A 48 -3.30 -1.32 -0.09
C PHE A 48 -2.39 -1.38 1.14
N GLN A 49 -2.81 -0.76 2.24
CA GLN A 49 -2.01 -0.71 3.45
C GLN A 49 -2.76 -1.35 4.61
N CYS A 50 -2.07 -2.21 5.36
CA CYS A 50 -2.59 -2.82 6.58
C CYS A 50 -1.66 -2.52 7.75
N HIS A 51 -2.24 -2.35 8.94
CA HIS A 51 -1.45 -2.07 10.14
C HIS A 51 -2.13 -2.60 11.41
N GLY A 52 -1.34 -3.21 12.28
CA GLY A 52 -1.77 -3.61 13.62
C GLY A 52 -1.84 -2.42 14.58
N THR A 53 -2.95 -2.25 15.29
CA THR A 53 -3.10 -1.13 16.24
C THR A 53 -2.29 -1.29 17.52
N ALA A 54 -1.83 -2.51 17.83
CA ALA A 54 -0.96 -2.81 18.96
C ALA A 54 0.51 -3.01 18.54
N ASP A 55 0.88 -2.55 17.33
CA ASP A 55 2.26 -2.60 16.85
C ASP A 55 3.13 -1.58 17.61
N GLU A 56 4.03 -2.09 18.45
CA GLU A 56 4.98 -1.30 19.23
C GLU A 56 6.32 -1.08 18.52
N LEU A 57 6.57 -1.74 17.38
CA LEU A 57 7.83 -1.61 16.61
C LEU A 57 7.71 -0.58 15.50
N VAL A 58 6.60 -0.64 14.77
CA VAL A 58 6.21 0.37 13.79
C VAL A 58 4.89 0.92 14.24
N LEU A 59 4.94 2.05 14.95
CA LEU A 59 3.75 2.66 15.55
C LEU A 59 2.66 2.86 14.49
N HIS A 60 1.43 2.47 14.84
CA HIS A 60 0.26 2.57 13.96
C HIS A 60 0.08 3.97 13.37
N CYS A 61 0.32 5.01 14.17
CA CYS A 61 0.26 6.41 13.74
C CYS A 61 1.25 6.75 12.61
N TRP A 62 2.40 6.08 12.51
CA TRP A 62 3.32 6.27 11.38
C TRP A 62 2.75 5.68 10.09
N GLY A 63 2.03 4.57 10.19
CA GLY A 63 1.27 3.98 9.09
C GLY A 63 0.16 4.93 8.60
N GLU A 64 -0.60 5.49 9.54
CA GLU A 64 -1.67 6.48 9.25
C GLU A 64 -1.13 7.78 8.65
N GLU A 65 -0.04 8.33 9.20
CA GLU A 65 0.63 9.52 8.67
C GLU A 65 1.11 9.25 7.24
N THR A 66 1.73 8.08 7.01
CA THR A 66 2.15 7.65 5.67
C THR A 66 0.97 7.60 4.70
N ASN A 67 -0.13 6.96 5.09
CA ASN A 67 -1.32 6.81 4.23
C ASN A 67 -1.93 8.17 3.90
N THR A 68 -2.10 9.02 4.92
CA THR A 68 -2.67 10.36 4.79
C THR A 68 -1.84 11.22 3.84
N MET A 69 -0.52 11.19 3.99
CA MET A 69 0.38 11.92 3.11
C MET A 69 0.30 11.43 1.66
N LEU A 70 0.33 10.11 1.43
CA LEU A 70 0.21 9.55 0.07
C LEU A 70 -1.14 9.90 -0.57
N LYS A 71 -2.23 9.81 0.19
CA LYS A 71 -3.58 10.18 -0.25
C LYS A 71 -3.67 11.66 -0.62
N SER A 72 -3.06 12.55 0.17
CA SER A 72 -3.01 14.00 -0.12
C SER A 72 -2.22 14.33 -1.40
N LEU A 73 -1.34 13.43 -1.82
CA LEU A 73 -0.50 13.54 -3.03
C LEU A 73 -1.11 12.80 -4.23
N GLY A 74 -2.39 12.43 -4.18
CA GLY A 74 -3.13 11.87 -5.31
C GLY A 74 -3.08 10.35 -5.45
N VAL A 75 -2.43 9.63 -4.53
CA VAL A 75 -2.48 8.16 -4.52
C VAL A 75 -3.86 7.70 -4.05
N SER A 76 -4.51 6.81 -4.80
CA SER A 76 -5.68 6.07 -4.29
C SER A 76 -5.21 5.09 -3.21
N THR A 77 -5.72 5.21 -1.98
CA THR A 77 -5.28 4.39 -0.85
C THR A 77 -6.43 3.66 -0.16
N GLN A 78 -6.16 2.45 0.32
CA GLN A 78 -6.95 1.74 1.32
C GLN A 78 -6.09 1.54 2.56
N PHE A 79 -6.62 1.86 3.74
CA PHE A 79 -5.94 1.65 5.02
C PHE A 79 -6.79 0.78 5.93
N HIS A 80 -6.29 -0.41 6.26
CA HIS A 80 -6.99 -1.38 7.09
C HIS A 80 -6.28 -1.51 8.44
N SER A 81 -6.98 -1.14 9.51
CA SER A 81 -6.47 -1.27 10.88
C SER A 81 -6.96 -2.55 11.53
N PHE A 82 -6.06 -3.28 12.20
CA PHE A 82 -6.38 -4.52 12.91
C PHE A 82 -6.27 -4.32 14.43
N PRO A 83 -7.39 -4.28 15.17
CA PRO A 83 -7.42 -4.17 16.63
C PRO A 83 -6.61 -5.28 17.31
N GLY A 84 -5.69 -4.91 18.20
CA GLY A 84 -4.90 -5.87 19.01
C GLY A 84 -3.82 -6.65 18.25
N LEU A 85 -3.70 -6.48 16.93
CA LEU A 85 -2.60 -7.06 16.15
C LEU A 85 -1.32 -6.27 16.42
N CYS A 86 -0.23 -6.99 16.74
CA CYS A 86 1.10 -6.45 16.96
C CYS A 86 1.88 -6.35 15.63
N HIS A 87 3.22 -6.41 15.67
CA HIS A 87 4.08 -6.45 14.48
C HIS A 87 4.16 -7.85 13.86
N GLU A 88 3.03 -8.37 13.39
CA GLU A 88 2.92 -9.72 12.84
C GLU A 88 1.87 -9.80 11.73
N LEU A 89 1.82 -10.93 11.03
CA LEU A 89 0.81 -11.21 10.01
C LEU A 89 -0.39 -11.92 10.64
N SER A 90 -1.60 -11.59 10.18
CA SER A 90 -2.82 -12.32 10.56
C SER A 90 -3.52 -12.96 9.37
N LYS A 91 -4.27 -14.03 9.60
CA LYS A 91 -5.09 -14.66 8.56
C LYS A 91 -6.09 -13.66 7.95
N ALA A 92 -6.74 -12.85 8.79
CA ALA A 92 -7.73 -11.88 8.33
C ALA A 92 -7.11 -10.79 7.43
N GLU A 93 -5.89 -10.36 7.75
CA GLU A 93 -5.10 -9.45 6.92
C GLU A 93 -4.75 -10.06 5.57
N LEU A 94 -4.23 -11.29 5.57
CA LEU A 94 -3.81 -11.98 4.35
C LEU A 94 -4.99 -12.30 3.42
N GLU A 95 -6.15 -12.66 3.95
CA GLU A 95 -7.36 -12.86 3.13
C GLU A 95 -7.81 -11.55 2.46
N LYS A 96 -7.78 -10.43 3.18
CA LYS A 96 -8.09 -9.10 2.60
C LYS A 96 -7.09 -8.72 1.51
N LEU A 97 -5.80 -8.93 1.78
CA LEU A 97 -4.74 -8.68 0.79
C LEU A 97 -4.94 -9.55 -0.46
N LYS A 98 -5.19 -10.85 -0.29
CA LYS A 98 -5.43 -11.78 -1.40
C LYS A 98 -6.62 -11.33 -2.26
N SER A 99 -7.75 -10.98 -1.64
CA SER A 99 -8.91 -10.46 -2.36
C SER A 99 -8.55 -9.21 -3.16
N TRP A 100 -7.83 -8.26 -2.55
CA TRP A 100 -7.38 -7.05 -3.25
C TRP A 100 -6.46 -7.38 -4.43
N VAL A 101 -5.48 -8.26 -4.26
CA VAL A 101 -4.58 -8.68 -5.36
C VAL A 101 -5.36 -9.25 -6.54
N LEU A 102 -6.36 -10.10 -6.30
CA LEU A 102 -7.20 -10.67 -7.36
C LEU A 102 -8.03 -9.61 -8.11
N THR A 103 -8.33 -8.47 -7.48
CA THR A 103 -8.96 -7.34 -8.19
C THR A 103 -7.98 -6.55 -9.05
N LYS A 104 -6.70 -6.52 -8.68
CA LYS A 104 -5.63 -5.84 -9.43
C LYS A 104 -5.08 -6.68 -10.57
N LEU A 105 -5.08 -7.99 -10.38
CA LEU A 105 -4.59 -9.00 -11.31
C LEU A 105 -5.71 -10.04 -11.54
N PRO A 106 -6.80 -9.66 -12.24
CA PRO A 106 -7.81 -10.63 -12.61
C PRO A 106 -7.20 -11.72 -13.49
N GLY A 107 -7.62 -12.97 -13.30
CA GLY A 107 -7.24 -14.05 -14.21
C GLY A 107 -7.67 -13.73 -15.64
N GLU A 108 -7.03 -14.37 -16.63
CA GLU A 108 -7.52 -14.31 -18.01
C GLU A 108 -8.98 -14.75 -18.01
N MET A 109 -9.91 -13.84 -18.29
CA MET A 109 -11.25 -14.26 -18.70
C MET A 109 -11.03 -15.10 -19.96
N GLU A 110 -11.44 -16.37 -19.92
CA GLU A 110 -11.63 -17.15 -21.12
C GLU A 110 -12.42 -16.27 -22.09
N ARG A 111 -11.75 -15.81 -23.15
CA ARG A 111 -12.45 -15.30 -24.33
C ARG A 111 -13.26 -16.49 -24.83
N GLN A 112 -14.51 -16.59 -24.36
CA GLN A 112 -15.51 -17.41 -25.02
C GLN A 112 -15.62 -16.86 -26.44
N ASN A 113 -14.94 -17.55 -27.35
CA ASN A 113 -15.03 -17.30 -28.78
C ASN A 113 -16.49 -17.51 -29.18
N GLU A 114 -17.14 -16.43 -29.60
CA GLU A 114 -18.25 -16.49 -30.55
C GLU A 114 -17.70 -16.72 -31.97
#